data_AF-A0A511YJH6-F1
#
_entry.id   AF-A0A511YJH6-F1
#
_cell.length_a   1.000
_cell.length_b   1.000
_cell.length_c   1.000
_cell.angle_alpha   90.00
_cell.angle_beta   90.00
_cell.angle_gamma   90.00
#
_symmetry.space_group_name_H-M   'P 1'
#
loop_
_entity.id
_entity.type
_entity.pdbx_description
1 polymer ?
#
loop_
_entity_poly.entity_id
_entity_poly.type
_entity_poly.pdbx_seq_one_letter_code
_entity_poly.pdbx_strand_id
1 'polypeptide(L)'
;MTFTSAFPEILQTAFSLYFGQETRYKSLSEIPLDGKALSDLTGQNLTRDEHIILLLALMPHLNPQALDLFFVRNANLDRPYTEFGGWQGISHTGFLPTGETAAFLLTIGNPDNRLQIMQLFSRTHWFYRRNILRLKGQGKDEPFLSGKLCLSEEFLAKVLENGTSGTGYGAETPCKRITTPSDWEDLVVPAEVLEELENVSGWLRHDEEIRSRWNLEKYIRPGYRCLFYGLPGTGKTFAAALLGKRSGLEVYRIGLSVLTSGETGETIKNLAEIFDLARQRDWILLFDGAERLCGEDHENSLLDNRRINEEILTCLLGCTEDFPGLVIMAASLQDDPDQRFLRYFHSALHFPMPDRNARIKLWRQMIPGEWLYENKEALIQTAAEAELPPGSMVNVIRQCAVRLLTSHQNRLTAEILNAALAKEKAKY
;
A
#
# COMPACT_ATOMS: atom_id res chain seq x y z
N MET A 1 17.10 23.17 -4.14
CA MET A 1 17.31 22.37 -2.92
C MET A 1 18.42 22.99 -2.08
N THR A 2 18.10 24.03 -1.30
CA THR A 2 19.06 24.79 -0.47
C THR A 2 19.44 24.08 0.83
N PHE A 3 18.65 23.08 1.26
CA PHE A 3 18.79 22.41 2.55
C PHE A 3 19.97 21.42 2.66
N THR A 4 20.60 21.02 1.55
CA THR A 4 21.77 20.13 1.55
C THR A 4 23.11 20.87 1.68
N SER A 5 23.09 22.21 1.62
CA SER A 5 24.30 23.05 1.59
C SER A 5 25.19 22.92 2.83
N ALA A 6 24.61 22.61 3.99
CA ALA A 6 25.35 22.43 5.23
C ALA A 6 26.07 21.08 5.33
N PHE A 7 25.67 20.08 4.54
CA PHE A 7 26.17 18.70 4.72
C PHE A 7 27.67 18.52 4.46
N PRO A 8 28.28 19.13 3.41
CA PRO A 8 29.73 19.07 3.23
C PRO A 8 30.51 19.66 4.43
N GLU A 9 30.01 20.74 5.04
CA GLU A 9 30.64 21.38 6.20
C GLU A 9 30.54 20.48 7.45
N ILE A 10 29.43 19.73 7.60
CA ILE A 10 29.26 18.69 8.64
C ILE A 10 30.31 17.61 8.47
N LEU A 11 30.46 17.04 7.25
CA LEU A 11 31.43 15.99 6.99
C LEU A 11 32.87 16.47 7.20
N GLN A 12 33.23 17.63 6.67
CA GLN A 12 34.57 18.18 6.83
C GLN A 12 34.90 18.39 8.32
N THR A 13 33.99 18.98 9.08
CA THR A 13 34.17 19.17 10.52
C THR A 13 34.30 17.83 11.24
N ALA A 14 33.46 16.85 10.91
CA ALA A 14 33.49 15.52 11.50
C ALA A 14 34.85 14.83 11.29
N PHE A 15 35.35 14.82 10.06
CA PHE A 15 36.64 14.23 9.71
C PHE A 15 37.81 14.97 10.37
N SER A 16 37.80 16.30 10.37
CA SER A 16 38.85 17.08 11.02
C SER A 16 38.90 16.83 12.53
N LEU A 17 37.75 16.78 13.21
CA LEU A 17 37.69 16.45 14.64
C LEU A 17 38.20 15.02 14.91
N TYR A 18 37.84 14.06 14.07
CA TYR A 18 38.28 12.67 14.21
C TYR A 18 39.80 12.50 14.02
N PHE A 19 40.38 13.18 13.03
CA PHE A 19 41.83 13.13 12.74
C PHE A 19 42.66 14.14 13.55
N GLY A 20 42.05 14.90 14.46
CA GLY A 20 42.74 15.92 15.26
C GLY A 20 43.31 17.08 14.44
N GLN A 21 42.67 17.42 13.32
CA GLN A 21 43.05 18.53 12.44
C GLN A 21 42.35 19.84 12.85
N GLU A 22 42.94 20.97 12.47
CA GLU A 22 42.28 22.27 12.65
C GLU A 22 40.98 22.35 11.83
N THR A 23 39.93 22.86 12.46
CA THR A 23 38.60 23.01 11.86
C THR A 23 37.94 24.30 12.35
N ARG A 24 37.00 24.79 11.55
CA ARG A 24 36.23 26.00 11.84
C ARG A 24 35.34 25.87 13.07
N TYR A 25 34.82 24.68 13.34
CA TYR A 25 33.90 24.41 14.46
C TYR A 25 34.48 23.36 15.40
N LYS A 26 34.26 23.54 16.70
CA LYS A 26 34.75 22.61 17.73
C LYS A 26 33.79 21.45 17.98
N SER A 27 32.56 21.58 17.53
CA SER A 27 31.52 20.56 17.60
C SER A 27 30.61 20.65 16.39
N LEU A 28 30.07 19.50 15.97
CA LEU A 28 29.02 19.47 14.97
C LEU A 28 27.78 20.24 15.40
N SER A 29 27.57 20.50 16.70
CA SER A 29 26.45 21.28 17.22
C SER A 29 26.48 22.77 16.80
N GLU A 30 27.65 23.30 16.48
CA GLU A 30 27.85 24.72 16.15
C GLU A 30 27.47 25.06 14.69
N ILE A 31 27.31 24.04 13.84
CA ILE A 31 27.02 24.22 12.41
C ILE A 31 25.54 24.64 12.24
N PRO A 32 25.21 25.72 11.53
CA PRO A 32 23.83 26.08 11.27
C PRO A 32 23.17 25.08 10.31
N LEU A 33 21.97 24.60 10.66
CA LEU A 33 21.19 23.68 9.82
C LEU A 33 19.85 24.34 9.46
N ASP A 34 19.52 24.38 8.16
CA ASP A 34 18.20 24.79 7.70
C ASP A 34 17.20 23.64 7.83
N GLY A 35 16.64 23.48 9.04
CA GLY A 35 15.70 22.41 9.37
C GLY A 35 14.32 22.54 8.73
N LYS A 36 13.98 23.70 8.17
CA LYS A 36 12.60 24.00 7.78
C LYS A 36 12.13 23.15 6.61
N ALA A 37 12.94 23.04 5.56
CA ALA A 37 12.57 22.29 4.36
C ALA A 37 12.34 20.79 4.64
N LEU A 38 13.23 20.14 5.40
CA LEU A 38 13.07 18.72 5.74
C LEU A 38 11.97 18.51 6.79
N SER A 39 11.74 19.46 7.70
CA SER A 39 10.61 19.40 8.64
C SER A 39 9.27 19.50 7.90
N ASP A 40 9.17 20.39 6.90
CA ASP A 40 7.99 20.52 6.04
C ASP A 40 7.75 19.25 5.21
N LEU A 41 8.80 18.65 4.66
CA LEU A 41 8.71 17.41 3.89
C LEU A 41 8.34 16.19 4.75
N THR A 42 8.77 16.14 6.01
CA THR A 42 8.45 15.05 6.94
C THR A 42 7.16 15.28 7.73
N GLY A 43 6.63 16.50 7.71
CA GLY A 43 5.43 16.89 8.46
C GLY A 43 5.62 16.86 9.97
N GLN A 44 6.83 17.15 10.46
CA GLN A 44 7.15 17.25 11.88
C GLN A 44 8.47 18.00 12.12
N ASN A 45 8.67 18.50 13.34
CA ASN A 45 9.91 19.14 13.72
C ASN A 45 11.02 18.10 13.96
N LEU A 46 12.12 18.24 13.24
CA LEU A 46 13.26 17.33 13.33
C LEU A 46 14.22 17.73 14.45
N THR A 47 14.71 16.73 15.19
CA THR A 47 15.90 16.93 16.02
C THR A 47 17.14 17.09 15.13
N ARG A 48 18.25 17.58 15.72
CA ARG A 48 19.50 17.75 14.99
C ARG A 48 20.04 16.44 14.43
N ASP A 49 19.98 15.38 15.23
CA ASP A 49 20.46 14.06 14.87
C ASP A 49 19.62 13.46 13.74
N GLU A 50 18.30 13.57 13.83
CA GLU A 50 17.38 13.14 12.78
C GLU A 50 17.64 13.87 11.47
N HIS A 51 17.90 15.18 11.55
CA HIS A 51 18.20 16.00 10.40
C HIS A 51 19.51 15.55 9.72
N ILE A 52 20.58 15.33 10.49
CA ILE A 52 21.86 14.84 9.95
C ILE A 52 21.69 13.45 9.31
N ILE A 53 20.92 12.56 9.92
CA ILE A 53 20.62 11.21 9.39
C ILE A 53 19.90 11.31 8.04
N LEU A 54 18.89 12.17 7.93
CA LEU A 54 18.16 12.35 6.67
C LEU A 54 19.04 12.93 5.58
N LEU A 55 19.87 13.93 5.91
CA LEU A 55 20.84 14.47 4.95
C LEU A 55 21.84 13.41 4.49
N LEU A 56 22.37 12.61 5.42
CA LEU A 56 23.28 11.51 5.10
C LEU A 56 22.63 10.50 4.15
N ALA A 57 21.39 10.10 4.43
CA ALA A 57 20.64 9.16 3.60
C ALA A 57 20.30 9.71 2.21
N LEU A 58 20.20 11.04 2.06
CA LEU A 58 19.92 11.71 0.78
C LEU A 58 21.17 11.86 -0.10
N MET A 59 22.38 11.88 0.48
CA MET A 59 23.60 12.17 -0.29
C MET A 59 23.88 11.22 -1.45
N PRO A 60 23.68 9.89 -1.34
CA PRO A 60 23.87 9.00 -2.49
C PRO A 60 23.01 9.38 -3.71
N HIS A 61 21.88 10.06 -3.49
CA HIS A 61 20.96 10.48 -4.53
C HIS A 61 21.21 11.91 -5.04
N LEU A 62 21.61 12.83 -4.15
CA LEU A 62 21.71 14.25 -4.46
C LEU A 62 23.14 14.73 -4.72
N ASN A 63 24.12 14.17 -4.03
CA ASN A 63 25.53 14.57 -4.11
C ASN A 63 26.43 13.40 -3.68
N PRO A 64 26.56 12.34 -4.50
CA PRO A 64 27.25 11.11 -4.12
C PRO A 64 28.73 11.35 -3.79
N GLN A 65 29.41 12.26 -4.51
CA GLN A 65 30.81 12.59 -4.26
C GLN A 65 31.07 13.21 -2.87
N ALA A 66 30.04 13.73 -2.18
CA ALA A 66 30.20 14.23 -0.82
C ALA A 66 30.65 13.13 0.16
N LEU A 67 30.30 11.87 -0.13
CA LEU A 67 30.62 10.73 0.73
C LEU A 67 31.97 10.07 0.41
N ASP A 68 32.71 10.55 -0.59
CA ASP A 68 33.98 9.92 -1.00
C ASP A 68 35.05 9.95 0.10
N LEU A 69 34.93 10.88 1.07
CA LEU A 69 35.78 10.95 2.26
C LEU A 69 35.77 9.65 3.08
N PHE A 70 34.69 8.86 3.01
CA PHE A 70 34.60 7.59 3.72
C PHE A 70 35.44 6.46 3.10
N PHE A 71 35.97 6.63 1.89
CA PHE A 71 36.90 5.65 1.28
C PHE A 71 38.34 5.76 1.80
N VAL A 72 38.64 6.72 2.69
CA VAL A 72 39.96 6.87 3.30
C VAL A 72 40.37 5.58 4.01
N ARG A 73 41.52 5.03 3.62
CA ARG A 73 42.10 3.83 4.23
C ARG A 73 42.94 4.18 5.45
N ASN A 74 42.92 3.31 6.44
CA ASN A 74 43.85 3.38 7.55
C ASN A 74 45.24 2.94 7.08
N ALA A 75 46.20 3.86 7.09
CA ALA A 75 47.56 3.62 6.61
C ALA A 75 48.30 2.49 7.36
N ASN A 76 47.93 2.22 8.61
CA ASN A 76 48.56 1.20 9.44
C ASN A 76 47.96 -0.20 9.25
N LEU A 77 46.72 -0.30 8.78
CA LEU A 77 45.97 -1.57 8.70
C LEU A 77 45.62 -1.98 7.26
N ASP A 78 45.91 -1.13 6.27
CA ASP A 78 45.53 -1.26 4.85
C ASP A 78 44.07 -1.71 4.64
N ARG A 79 43.17 -1.17 5.48
CA ARG A 79 41.73 -1.38 5.38
C ARG A 79 40.97 -0.09 5.69
N PRO A 80 39.71 0.04 5.25
CA PRO A 80 38.84 1.12 5.69
C PRO A 80 38.65 1.14 7.21
N TYR A 81 38.36 2.32 7.77
CA TYR A 81 38.00 2.44 9.18
C TYR A 81 36.68 1.72 9.43
N THR A 82 36.63 0.89 10.47
CA THR A 82 35.46 0.05 10.79
C THR A 82 34.27 0.92 11.20
N GLU A 83 34.57 2.02 11.87
CA GLU A 83 33.61 3.01 12.38
C GLU A 83 32.87 3.74 11.26
N PHE A 84 33.47 3.84 10.06
CA PHE A 84 32.85 4.53 8.92
C PHE A 84 31.73 3.70 8.30
N GLY A 85 31.78 2.37 8.43
CA GLY A 85 30.85 1.44 7.82
C GLY A 85 30.83 1.55 6.31
N GLY A 86 29.64 1.50 5.73
CA GLY A 86 29.42 1.66 4.29
C GLY A 86 29.25 0.36 3.53
N TRP A 87 28.42 0.43 2.50
CA TRP A 87 28.19 -0.63 1.53
C TRP A 87 28.73 -0.21 0.16
N GLN A 88 29.30 -1.16 -0.57
CA GLN A 88 29.57 -1.01 -1.99
C GLN A 88 28.37 -1.52 -2.79
N GLY A 89 27.85 -0.68 -3.70
CA GLY A 89 26.76 -1.08 -4.58
C GLY A 89 27.25 -1.99 -5.69
N ILE A 90 26.34 -2.78 -6.27
CA ILE A 90 26.62 -3.63 -7.44
C ILE A 90 26.80 -2.76 -8.68
N SER A 91 25.88 -1.81 -8.89
CA SER A 91 25.90 -0.87 -10.03
C SER A 91 26.27 0.57 -9.62
N HIS A 92 26.25 0.85 -8.31
CA HIS A 92 26.56 2.17 -7.76
C HIS A 92 28.00 2.17 -7.23
N THR A 93 28.86 2.97 -7.87
CA THR A 93 30.29 3.08 -7.53
C THR A 93 30.58 3.97 -6.33
N GLY A 94 29.61 4.79 -5.91
CA GLY A 94 29.74 5.67 -4.74
C GLY A 94 29.48 4.96 -3.41
N PHE A 95 29.78 5.66 -2.31
CA PHE A 95 29.60 5.15 -0.95
C PHE A 95 28.12 5.12 -0.55
N LEU A 96 27.63 3.97 -0.06
CA LEU A 96 26.29 3.84 0.49
C LEU A 96 26.37 3.82 2.03
N PRO A 97 25.85 4.84 2.73
CA PRO A 97 26.01 4.94 4.17
C PRO A 97 25.24 3.83 4.90
N THR A 98 25.72 3.46 6.09
CA THR A 98 25.08 2.51 7.00
C THR A 98 24.68 3.18 8.32
N GLY A 99 24.05 2.43 9.21
CA GLY A 99 23.87 2.85 10.60
C GLY A 99 25.20 3.18 11.30
N GLU A 100 26.30 2.48 10.95
CA GLU A 100 27.65 2.81 11.44
C GLU A 100 28.12 4.18 10.95
N THR A 101 27.89 4.51 9.67
CA THR A 101 28.21 5.84 9.15
C THR A 101 27.44 6.94 9.91
N ALA A 102 26.16 6.70 10.21
CA ALA A 102 25.36 7.63 11.01
C ALA A 102 25.88 7.73 12.46
N ALA A 103 26.22 6.60 13.09
CA ALA A 103 26.77 6.58 14.43
C ALA A 103 28.12 7.29 14.50
N PHE A 104 28.99 7.11 13.51
CA PHE A 104 30.25 7.84 13.41
C PHE A 104 30.03 9.35 13.44
N LEU A 105 29.14 9.87 12.59
CA LEU A 105 28.89 11.32 12.55
C LEU A 105 28.32 11.84 13.87
N LEU A 106 27.37 11.13 14.48
CA LEU A 106 26.66 11.63 15.66
C LEU A 106 27.39 11.41 16.99
N THR A 107 28.41 10.55 17.01
CA THR A 107 29.17 10.24 18.25
C THR A 107 30.55 10.90 18.31
N ILE A 108 30.92 11.73 17.33
CA ILE A 108 32.18 12.48 17.37
C ILE A 108 32.23 13.37 18.62
N GLY A 109 33.15 13.03 19.53
CA GLY A 109 33.34 13.69 20.82
C GLY A 109 32.58 13.07 22.00
N ASN A 110 31.68 12.09 21.78
CA ASN A 110 31.01 11.35 22.86
C ASN A 110 30.62 9.91 22.43
N PRO A 111 31.48 8.91 22.70
CA PRO A 111 31.23 7.52 22.31
C PRO A 111 30.11 6.82 23.10
N ASP A 112 29.68 7.35 24.25
CA ASP A 112 28.64 6.73 25.09
C ASP A 112 27.23 6.82 24.47
N ASN A 113 27.07 7.57 23.37
CA ASN A 113 25.76 7.86 22.79
C ASN A 113 25.23 6.80 21.80
N ARG A 114 25.96 5.69 21.56
CA ARG A 114 25.60 4.69 20.53
C ARG A 114 24.23 4.04 20.75
N LEU A 115 23.83 3.81 21.99
CA LEU A 115 22.51 3.27 22.33
C LEU A 115 21.37 4.18 21.87
N GLN A 116 21.53 5.50 22.02
CA GLN A 116 20.52 6.47 21.55
C GLN A 116 20.44 6.46 20.02
N ILE A 117 21.57 6.35 19.32
CA ILE A 117 21.58 6.23 17.85
C ILE A 117 20.87 4.96 17.39
N MET A 118 21.07 3.82 18.07
CA MET A 118 20.33 2.59 17.76
C MET A 118 18.81 2.77 17.93
N GLN A 119 18.37 3.55 18.91
CA GLN A 119 16.95 3.83 19.12
C GLN A 119 16.34 4.62 17.96
N LEU A 120 17.08 5.52 17.31
CA LEU A 120 16.61 6.27 16.12
C LEU A 120 16.27 5.35 14.93
N PHE A 121 16.90 4.18 14.84
CA PHE A 121 16.65 3.19 13.78
C PHE A 121 15.74 2.03 14.23
N SER A 122 15.25 2.07 15.48
CA SER A 122 14.35 1.04 16.00
C SER A 122 12.95 1.11 15.36
N ARG A 123 12.20 0.00 15.43
CA ARG A 123 10.82 -0.07 14.90
C ARG A 123 9.84 0.87 15.60
N THR A 124 10.17 1.35 16.81
CA THR A 124 9.34 2.28 17.57
C THR A 124 9.60 3.74 17.18
N HIS A 125 10.73 4.03 16.54
CA HIS A 125 11.05 5.37 16.08
C HIS A 125 10.17 5.80 14.90
N TRP A 126 9.95 7.11 14.75
CA TRP A 126 9.06 7.61 13.70
C TRP A 126 9.62 7.41 12.30
N PHE A 127 10.95 7.33 12.12
CA PHE A 127 11.56 6.99 10.83
C PHE A 127 10.98 5.70 10.26
N TYR A 128 10.78 4.71 11.13
CA TYR A 128 10.16 3.44 10.77
C TYR A 128 8.63 3.58 10.67
N ARG A 129 7.96 4.11 11.69
CA ARG A 129 6.49 4.20 11.75
C ARG A 129 5.85 5.03 10.63
N ARG A 130 6.56 6.06 10.15
CA ARG A 130 6.10 6.89 9.03
C ARG A 130 6.62 6.42 7.68
N ASN A 131 7.33 5.29 7.63
CA ASN A 131 7.97 4.76 6.43
C ASN A 131 8.84 5.82 5.73
N ILE A 132 9.77 6.43 6.46
CA ILE A 132 10.66 7.49 5.95
C ILE A 132 12.06 6.93 5.70
N LEU A 133 12.60 6.20 6.68
CA LEU A 133 13.97 5.69 6.65
C LEU A 133 14.06 4.39 7.46
N ARG A 134 14.85 3.43 6.95
CA ARG A 134 15.16 2.16 7.65
C ARG A 134 16.54 1.64 7.30
N LEU A 135 17.09 0.82 8.19
CA LEU A 135 18.28 0.02 7.89
C LEU A 135 17.88 -1.26 7.14
N LYS A 136 18.56 -1.57 6.03
CA LYS A 136 18.33 -2.79 5.22
C LYS A 136 19.64 -3.55 4.98
N GLY A 137 19.53 -4.84 4.66
CA GLY A 137 20.66 -5.64 4.18
C GLY A 137 21.56 -6.24 5.27
N GLN A 138 21.22 -6.10 6.55
CA GLN A 138 21.98 -6.75 7.63
C GLN A 138 22.06 -8.26 7.36
N GLY A 139 23.26 -8.80 7.23
CA GLY A 139 23.49 -10.24 7.16
C GLY A 139 23.01 -10.93 8.43
N LYS A 140 22.76 -12.24 8.35
CA LYS A 140 22.42 -13.03 9.54
C LYS A 140 23.58 -12.94 10.54
N ASP A 141 23.27 -12.58 11.79
CA ASP A 141 24.22 -12.39 12.90
C ASP A 141 25.19 -11.18 12.76
N GLU A 142 24.91 -10.24 11.84
CA GLU A 142 25.66 -8.98 11.77
C GLU A 142 25.20 -7.94 12.81
N PRO A 143 26.06 -6.99 13.21
CA PRO A 143 25.68 -5.89 14.08
C PRO A 143 24.52 -5.05 13.50
N PHE A 144 23.62 -4.60 14.38
CA PHE A 144 22.41 -3.86 14.00
C PHE A 144 22.70 -2.62 13.13
N LEU A 145 23.79 -1.89 13.40
CA LEU A 145 24.16 -0.68 12.66
C LEU A 145 24.87 -0.97 11.33
N SER A 146 25.23 -2.22 11.03
CA SER A 146 25.84 -2.61 9.74
C SER A 146 24.88 -2.50 8.55
N GLY A 147 23.57 -2.36 8.82
CA GLY A 147 22.57 -2.21 7.77
C GLY A 147 22.76 -0.92 6.97
N LYS A 148 22.54 -1.00 5.66
CA LYS A 148 22.50 0.13 4.73
C LYS A 148 21.37 1.08 5.11
N LEU A 149 21.69 2.37 5.16
CA LEU A 149 20.75 3.45 5.41
C LEU A 149 19.92 3.71 4.15
N CYS A 150 18.63 3.37 4.20
CA CYS A 150 17.73 3.46 3.04
C CYS A 150 16.54 4.36 3.33
N LEU A 151 16.31 5.36 2.48
CA LEU A 151 15.06 6.11 2.43
C LEU A 151 13.95 5.25 1.81
N SER A 152 12.71 5.54 2.17
CA SER A 152 11.57 5.00 1.44
C SER A 152 11.47 5.66 0.07
N GLU A 153 10.94 4.91 -0.90
CA GLU A 153 10.69 5.44 -2.24
C GLU A 153 9.69 6.60 -2.21
N GLU A 154 8.67 6.52 -1.37
CA GLU A 154 7.67 7.58 -1.17
C GLU A 154 8.32 8.89 -0.71
N PHE A 155 9.20 8.80 0.30
CA PHE A 155 9.89 9.98 0.80
C PHE A 155 10.88 10.53 -0.22
N LEU A 156 11.63 9.65 -0.91
CA LEU A 156 12.56 10.07 -1.96
C LEU A 156 11.84 10.76 -3.12
N ALA A 157 10.70 10.23 -3.58
CA ALA A 157 9.86 10.86 -4.59
C ALA A 157 9.37 12.24 -4.12
N LYS A 158 8.90 12.34 -2.88
CA LYS A 158 8.48 13.61 -2.27
C LYS A 158 9.60 14.66 -2.24
N VAL A 159 10.84 14.23 -2.00
CA VAL A 159 12.03 15.10 -2.02
C VAL A 159 12.35 15.54 -3.45
N LEU A 160 12.33 14.62 -4.42
CA LEU A 160 12.64 14.91 -5.82
C LEU A 160 11.58 15.81 -6.49
N GLU A 161 10.32 15.67 -6.10
CA GLU A 161 9.18 16.42 -6.65
C GLU A 161 8.85 17.70 -5.86
N ASN A 162 9.75 18.18 -4.98
CA ASN A 162 9.54 19.38 -4.15
C ASN A 162 8.21 19.38 -3.38
N GLY A 163 7.78 18.23 -2.86
CA GLY A 163 6.59 18.12 -2.03
C GLY A 163 5.26 18.11 -2.77
N THR A 164 5.22 18.17 -4.11
CA THR A 164 4.02 17.73 -4.82
C THR A 164 3.96 16.22 -4.69
N SER A 165 2.95 15.70 -4.01
CA SER A 165 2.67 14.27 -3.97
C SER A 165 2.25 13.81 -5.37
N GLY A 166 3.22 13.59 -6.26
CA GLY A 166 3.01 12.77 -7.42
C GLY A 166 2.67 11.38 -6.92
N THR A 167 1.47 10.94 -7.27
CA THR A 167 1.05 9.55 -7.15
C THR A 167 2.02 8.68 -7.96
N GLY A 168 3.12 8.29 -7.33
CA GLY A 168 4.21 7.54 -7.94
C GLY A 168 4.67 6.47 -6.97
N TYR A 169 3.76 5.54 -6.64
CA TYR A 169 4.18 4.22 -6.20
C TYR A 169 5.16 3.69 -7.25
N GLY A 170 6.40 3.42 -6.83
CA GLY A 170 7.42 2.79 -7.66
C GLY A 170 6.84 1.56 -8.34
N ALA A 171 7.29 1.31 -9.57
CA ALA A 171 6.71 0.42 -10.57
C ALA A 171 6.54 -1.07 -10.17
N GLU A 172 6.75 -1.45 -8.90
CA GLU A 172 6.77 -2.84 -8.43
C GLU A 172 6.06 -3.08 -7.08
N THR A 173 5.26 -2.15 -6.55
CA THR A 173 4.41 -2.47 -5.37
C THR A 173 3.11 -3.16 -5.81
N PRO A 174 2.79 -4.38 -5.32
CA PRO A 174 1.63 -5.14 -5.77
C PRO A 174 0.29 -4.62 -5.19
N CYS A 175 0.28 -3.44 -4.54
CA CYS A 175 -0.90 -2.86 -3.91
C CYS A 175 -1.29 -1.51 -4.53
N LYS A 176 -2.58 -1.31 -4.77
CA LYS A 176 -3.15 -0.09 -5.34
C LYS A 176 -4.26 0.43 -4.47
N ARG A 177 -4.18 1.70 -4.04
CA ARG A 177 -5.28 2.36 -3.33
C ARG A 177 -6.52 2.43 -4.21
N ILE A 178 -7.66 2.01 -3.69
CA ILE A 178 -8.97 2.15 -4.34
C ILE A 178 -9.77 3.25 -3.66
N THR A 179 -10.46 4.04 -4.48
CA THR A 179 -11.36 5.12 -4.02
C THR A 179 -12.60 5.12 -4.90
N THR A 180 -13.67 5.71 -4.40
CA THR A 180 -14.92 5.86 -5.14
C THR A 180 -15.55 7.22 -4.83
N PRO A 181 -16.08 7.93 -5.85
CA PRO A 181 -16.85 9.14 -5.61
C PRO A 181 -18.25 8.85 -5.04
N SER A 182 -18.80 7.65 -5.26
CA SER A 182 -20.14 7.25 -4.81
C SER A 182 -20.31 7.19 -3.31
N ASP A 183 -21.55 7.29 -2.86
CA ASP A 183 -21.95 7.19 -1.45
C ASP A 183 -22.55 5.81 -1.12
N TRP A 184 -22.78 5.56 0.16
CA TRP A 184 -23.24 4.24 0.63
C TRP A 184 -24.62 3.88 0.06
N GLU A 185 -25.47 4.89 -0.15
CA GLU A 185 -26.82 4.79 -0.69
C GLU A 185 -26.86 4.37 -2.17
N ASP A 186 -25.74 4.56 -2.88
CA ASP A 186 -25.57 4.13 -4.26
C ASP A 186 -25.34 2.62 -4.38
N LEU A 187 -25.03 1.93 -3.28
CA LEU A 187 -24.87 0.48 -3.29
C LEU A 187 -26.22 -0.21 -3.46
N VAL A 188 -26.34 -1.00 -4.53
CA VAL A 188 -27.51 -1.84 -4.79
C VAL A 188 -27.09 -3.31 -4.70
N VAL A 189 -27.45 -3.94 -3.58
CA VAL A 189 -27.19 -5.35 -3.28
C VAL A 189 -28.42 -5.96 -2.59
N PRO A 190 -28.54 -7.30 -2.54
CA PRO A 190 -29.59 -7.97 -1.75
C PRO A 190 -29.55 -7.56 -0.28
N ALA A 191 -30.69 -7.67 0.41
CA ALA A 191 -30.81 -7.24 1.81
C ALA A 191 -29.85 -8.00 2.73
N GLU A 192 -29.65 -9.31 2.50
CA GLU A 192 -28.73 -10.17 3.24
C GLU A 192 -27.27 -9.67 3.14
N VAL A 193 -26.85 -9.28 1.93
CA VAL A 193 -25.50 -8.73 1.71
C VAL A 193 -25.35 -7.38 2.39
N LEU A 194 -26.39 -6.55 2.36
CA LEU A 194 -26.37 -5.25 3.03
C LEU A 194 -26.28 -5.40 4.55
N GLU A 195 -27.01 -6.34 5.13
CA GLU A 195 -26.97 -6.65 6.57
C GLU A 195 -25.58 -7.11 7.01
N GLU A 196 -24.96 -8.02 6.26
CA GLU A 196 -23.57 -8.45 6.54
C GLU A 196 -22.56 -7.30 6.41
N LEU A 197 -22.72 -6.43 5.39
CA LEU A 197 -21.87 -5.25 5.25
C LEU A 197 -22.05 -4.26 6.42
N GLU A 198 -23.27 -4.11 6.95
CA GLU A 198 -23.54 -3.33 8.15
C GLU A 198 -22.91 -3.97 9.39
N ASN A 199 -22.95 -5.29 9.54
CA ASN A 199 -22.28 -6.02 10.62
C ASN A 199 -20.76 -5.79 10.58
N VAL A 200 -20.15 -5.88 9.39
CA VAL A 200 -18.74 -5.57 9.18
C VAL A 200 -18.45 -4.13 9.55
N SER A 201 -19.25 -3.16 9.08
CA SER A 201 -19.06 -1.74 9.41
C SER A 201 -19.21 -1.47 10.91
N GLY A 202 -20.15 -2.15 11.57
CA GLY A 202 -20.34 -2.08 13.02
C GLY A 202 -19.13 -2.59 13.78
N TRP A 203 -18.55 -3.71 13.35
CA TRP A 203 -17.30 -4.23 13.91
C TRP A 203 -16.16 -3.21 13.77
N LEU A 204 -15.91 -2.66 12.58
CA LEU A 204 -14.81 -1.70 12.37
C LEU A 204 -14.89 -0.45 13.23
N ARG A 205 -16.11 -0.03 13.60
CA ARG A 205 -16.32 1.18 14.41
C ARG A 205 -16.26 0.91 15.90
N HIS A 206 -16.57 -0.31 16.33
CA HIS A 206 -16.84 -0.63 17.73
C HIS A 206 -16.03 -1.83 18.24
N ASP A 207 -15.00 -2.32 17.53
CA ASP A 207 -14.30 -3.55 17.93
C ASP A 207 -13.75 -3.51 19.35
N GLU A 208 -13.18 -2.37 19.76
CA GLU A 208 -12.56 -2.22 21.07
C GLU A 208 -13.63 -2.18 22.17
N GLU A 209 -14.75 -1.49 21.92
CA GLU A 209 -15.89 -1.47 22.84
C GLU A 209 -16.53 -2.87 22.95
N ILE A 210 -16.76 -3.56 21.83
CA ILE A 210 -17.36 -4.91 21.80
C ILE A 210 -16.50 -5.88 22.63
N ARG A 211 -15.18 -5.83 22.45
CA ARG A 211 -14.26 -6.73 23.16
C ARG A 211 -14.15 -6.40 24.65
N SER A 212 -14.04 -5.13 25.01
CA SER A 212 -13.83 -4.70 26.40
C SER A 212 -15.10 -4.72 27.24
N ARG A 213 -16.23 -4.21 26.70
CA ARG A 213 -17.51 -4.03 27.43
C ARG A 213 -18.06 -5.34 28.00
N TRP A 214 -17.86 -6.44 27.29
CA TRP A 214 -18.32 -7.78 27.71
C TRP A 214 -17.17 -8.72 28.08
N ASN A 215 -15.96 -8.20 28.25
CA ASN A 215 -14.77 -8.97 28.62
C ASN A 215 -14.49 -10.15 27.67
N LEU A 216 -14.70 -9.93 26.37
CA LEU A 216 -14.58 -10.92 25.31
C LEU A 216 -13.16 -11.02 24.74
N GLU A 217 -12.22 -10.21 25.21
CA GLU A 217 -10.81 -10.19 24.76
C GLU A 217 -10.12 -11.58 24.84
N LYS A 218 -10.57 -12.44 25.76
CA LYS A 218 -10.07 -13.82 25.89
C LYS A 218 -10.55 -14.77 24.79
N TYR A 219 -11.63 -14.41 24.10
CA TYR A 219 -12.31 -15.25 23.11
C TYR A 219 -12.26 -14.66 21.71
N ILE A 220 -12.23 -13.33 21.60
CA ILE A 220 -12.30 -12.62 20.33
C ILE A 220 -11.03 -11.79 20.15
N ARG A 221 -10.27 -12.15 19.12
CA ARG A 221 -9.08 -11.40 18.71
C ARG A 221 -9.48 -10.14 17.93
N PRO A 222 -8.65 -9.08 17.93
CA PRO A 222 -8.84 -7.95 17.04
C PRO A 222 -8.74 -8.40 15.58
N GLY A 223 -9.34 -7.62 14.68
CA GLY A 223 -9.37 -7.91 13.24
C GLY A 223 -10.65 -8.60 12.78
N TYR A 224 -10.94 -8.43 11.50
CA TYR A 224 -12.11 -9.03 10.85
C TYR A 224 -11.75 -9.51 9.45
N ARG A 225 -12.38 -10.59 9.01
CA ARG A 225 -12.02 -11.31 7.78
C ARG A 225 -13.29 -11.61 7.02
N CYS A 226 -13.39 -11.09 5.81
CA CYS A 226 -14.53 -11.27 4.93
C CYS A 226 -14.12 -11.97 3.63
N LEU A 227 -14.98 -12.88 3.15
CA LEU A 227 -14.93 -13.38 1.79
C LEU A 227 -16.04 -12.74 0.98
N PHE A 228 -15.72 -12.03 -0.09
CA PHE A 228 -16.67 -11.53 -1.08
C PHE A 228 -16.60 -12.44 -2.31
N TYR A 229 -17.68 -13.15 -2.62
CA TYR A 229 -17.70 -14.10 -3.73
C TYR A 229 -18.91 -13.91 -4.66
N GLY A 230 -18.89 -14.55 -5.81
CA GLY A 230 -19.91 -14.45 -6.86
C GLY A 230 -19.32 -13.99 -8.20
N LEU A 231 -20.17 -13.81 -9.20
CA LEU A 231 -19.74 -13.53 -10.58
C LEU A 231 -18.90 -12.26 -10.74
N PRO A 232 -18.02 -12.18 -11.76
CA PRO A 232 -17.24 -10.98 -12.02
C PRO A 232 -18.15 -9.78 -12.34
N GLY A 233 -17.81 -8.61 -11.80
CA GLY A 233 -18.55 -7.37 -12.05
C GLY A 233 -19.80 -7.15 -11.20
N THR A 234 -20.09 -7.99 -10.20
CA THR A 234 -21.24 -7.85 -9.27
C THR A 234 -21.05 -6.81 -8.16
N GLY A 235 -19.91 -6.11 -8.13
CA GLY A 235 -19.70 -4.96 -7.23
C GLY A 235 -18.85 -5.23 -5.99
N LYS A 236 -18.19 -6.39 -5.87
CA LYS A 236 -17.30 -6.74 -4.74
C LYS A 236 -16.27 -5.65 -4.39
N THR A 237 -15.47 -5.22 -5.37
CA THR A 237 -14.46 -4.15 -5.20
C THR A 237 -15.09 -2.80 -4.86
N PHE A 238 -16.28 -2.53 -5.40
CA PHE A 238 -17.02 -1.29 -5.15
C PHE A 238 -17.55 -1.23 -3.71
N ALA A 239 -18.12 -2.34 -3.22
CA ALA A 239 -18.56 -2.47 -1.83
C ALA A 239 -17.39 -2.31 -0.84
N ALA A 240 -16.23 -2.89 -1.14
CA ALA A 240 -15.02 -2.68 -0.33
C ALA A 240 -14.58 -1.22 -0.28
N ALA A 241 -14.59 -0.51 -1.42
CA ALA A 241 -14.27 0.92 -1.47
C ALA A 241 -15.25 1.77 -0.65
N LEU A 242 -16.55 1.44 -0.71
CA LEU A 242 -17.58 2.11 0.08
C LEU A 242 -17.45 1.83 1.59
N LEU A 243 -17.10 0.60 1.98
CA LEU A 243 -16.83 0.26 3.39
C LEU A 243 -15.68 1.11 3.95
N GLY A 244 -14.60 1.27 3.18
CA GLY A 244 -13.48 2.15 3.54
C GLY A 244 -13.93 3.60 3.69
N LYS A 245 -14.64 4.14 2.69
CA LYS A 245 -15.18 5.51 2.73
C LYS A 245 -16.07 5.74 3.96
N ARG A 246 -16.98 4.82 4.25
CA ARG A 246 -17.91 4.87 5.39
C ARG A 246 -17.21 4.77 6.75
N SER A 247 -16.08 4.07 6.81
CA SER A 247 -15.29 3.87 8.03
C SER A 247 -14.17 4.89 8.19
N GLY A 248 -13.93 5.75 7.20
CA GLY A 248 -12.82 6.71 7.19
C GLY A 248 -11.45 6.05 7.00
N LEU A 249 -11.40 4.81 6.49
CA LEU A 249 -10.19 4.01 6.33
C LEU A 249 -9.78 3.94 4.85
N GLU A 250 -8.47 3.89 4.60
CA GLU A 250 -7.94 3.70 3.26
C GLU A 250 -8.01 2.22 2.85
N VAL A 251 -8.39 1.95 1.61
CA VAL A 251 -8.50 0.59 1.07
C VAL A 251 -7.43 0.34 0.03
N TYR A 252 -6.63 -0.71 0.23
CA TYR A 252 -5.57 -1.12 -0.67
C TYR A 252 -5.92 -2.45 -1.32
N ARG A 253 -5.95 -2.46 -2.65
CA ARG A 253 -6.19 -3.66 -3.46
C ARG A 253 -4.88 -4.34 -3.83
N ILE A 254 -4.76 -5.62 -3.52
CA ILE A 254 -3.62 -6.48 -3.86
C ILE A 254 -4.10 -7.56 -4.82
N GLY A 255 -3.48 -7.65 -5.99
CA GLY A 255 -3.78 -8.70 -6.96
C GLY A 255 -3.04 -9.99 -6.64
N LEU A 256 -3.74 -11.06 -6.28
CA LEU A 256 -3.11 -12.35 -5.92
C LEU A 256 -2.36 -12.99 -7.09
N SER A 257 -2.80 -12.74 -8.32
CA SER A 257 -2.11 -13.23 -9.53
C SER A 257 -0.67 -12.72 -9.65
N VAL A 258 -0.41 -11.48 -9.23
CA VAL A 258 0.93 -10.85 -9.26
C VAL A 258 1.86 -11.50 -8.22
N LEU A 259 1.31 -11.93 -7.08
CA LEU A 259 2.08 -12.58 -6.03
C LEU A 259 2.55 -13.98 -6.45
N THR A 260 1.73 -14.70 -7.22
CA THR A 260 2.04 -16.07 -7.67
C THR A 260 3.00 -16.15 -8.87
N SER A 261 3.41 -15.02 -9.45
CA SER A 261 4.29 -14.97 -10.63
C SER A 261 5.75 -14.62 -10.32
N GLY A 262 6.07 -14.22 -9.08
CA GLY A 262 7.42 -13.81 -8.65
C GLY A 262 8.20 -14.91 -7.93
N GLU A 263 9.42 -14.59 -7.50
CA GLU A 263 10.19 -15.47 -6.62
C GLU A 263 9.50 -15.61 -5.26
N THR A 264 9.14 -16.84 -4.88
CA THR A 264 8.31 -17.15 -3.69
C THR A 264 8.76 -16.45 -2.42
N GLY A 265 10.08 -16.42 -2.16
CA GLY A 265 10.65 -15.80 -0.97
C GLY A 265 10.50 -14.28 -0.93
N GLU A 266 10.62 -13.62 -2.10
CA GLU A 266 10.42 -12.18 -2.22
C GLU A 266 8.93 -11.83 -2.08
N THR A 267 8.04 -12.62 -2.67
CA THR A 267 6.59 -12.45 -2.53
C THR A 267 6.14 -12.51 -1.07
N ILE A 268 6.58 -13.52 -0.30
CA ILE A 268 6.23 -13.68 1.13
C ILE A 268 6.74 -12.48 1.92
N LYS A 269 7.97 -12.03 1.66
CA LYS A 269 8.54 -10.85 2.31
C LYS A 269 7.73 -9.58 1.99
N ASN A 270 7.35 -9.38 0.73
CA ASN A 270 6.55 -8.24 0.30
C ASN A 270 5.16 -8.26 0.93
N LEU A 271 4.55 -9.45 1.05
CA LEU A 271 3.28 -9.62 1.74
C LEU A 271 3.39 -9.17 3.21
N ALA A 272 4.39 -9.67 3.93
CA ALA A 272 4.63 -9.28 5.32
C ALA A 272 4.84 -7.76 5.46
N GLU A 273 5.61 -7.14 4.56
CA GLU A 273 5.80 -5.68 4.53
C GLU A 273 4.47 -4.92 4.32
N ILE A 274 3.57 -5.43 3.45
CA ILE A 274 2.25 -4.83 3.22
C ILE A 274 1.37 -4.91 4.47
N PHE A 275 1.33 -6.06 5.16
CA PHE A 275 0.57 -6.20 6.40
C PHE A 275 1.11 -5.31 7.51
N ASP A 276 2.44 -5.18 7.62
CA ASP A 276 3.07 -4.29 8.60
C ASP A 276 2.76 -2.82 8.32
N LEU A 277 2.76 -2.39 7.06
CA LEU A 277 2.36 -1.03 6.67
C LEU A 277 0.88 -0.79 6.96
N ALA A 278 0.03 -1.75 6.58
CA ALA A 278 -1.40 -1.67 6.81
C ALA A 278 -1.76 -1.57 8.29
N ARG A 279 -1.01 -2.28 9.16
CA ARG A 279 -1.20 -2.23 10.62
C ARG A 279 -0.81 -0.88 11.21
N GLN A 280 0.15 -0.18 10.60
CA GLN A 280 0.60 1.14 11.08
C GLN A 280 -0.32 2.29 10.62
N ARG A 281 -1.11 2.07 9.57
CA ARG A 281 -1.93 3.09 8.91
C ARG A 281 -3.43 2.78 8.95
N ASP A 282 -3.83 1.73 9.67
CA ASP A 282 -5.20 1.23 9.78
C ASP A 282 -5.88 1.00 8.42
N TRP A 283 -5.14 0.37 7.49
CA TRP A 283 -5.67 0.09 6.15
C TRP A 283 -6.60 -1.11 6.12
N ILE A 284 -7.59 -1.04 5.23
CA ILE A 284 -8.37 -2.20 4.79
C ILE A 284 -7.61 -2.86 3.62
N LEU A 285 -7.34 -4.16 3.74
CA LEU A 285 -6.67 -4.94 2.70
C LEU A 285 -7.69 -5.71 1.88
N LEU A 286 -7.74 -5.43 0.57
CA LEU A 286 -8.56 -6.15 -0.40
C LEU A 286 -7.67 -7.04 -1.28
N PHE A 287 -7.73 -8.35 -1.09
CA PHE A 287 -7.09 -9.33 -1.97
C PHE A 287 -8.04 -9.70 -3.10
N ASP A 288 -7.67 -9.37 -4.34
CA ASP A 288 -8.48 -9.59 -5.55
C ASP A 288 -7.92 -10.77 -6.35
N GLY A 289 -8.79 -11.59 -6.94
CA GLY A 289 -8.41 -12.80 -7.68
C GLY A 289 -8.25 -14.06 -6.80
N ALA A 290 -9.06 -14.19 -5.75
CA ALA A 290 -8.99 -15.31 -4.81
C ALA A 290 -9.72 -16.59 -5.31
N GLU A 291 -10.22 -16.63 -6.54
CA GLU A 291 -10.93 -17.80 -7.09
C GLU A 291 -10.12 -19.10 -7.04
N ARG A 292 -8.80 -19.03 -7.31
CA ARG A 292 -7.89 -20.18 -7.20
C ARG A 292 -7.79 -20.74 -5.78
N LEU A 293 -8.22 -19.97 -4.77
CA LEU A 293 -8.17 -20.33 -3.35
C LEU A 293 -9.46 -20.92 -2.85
N CYS A 294 -10.57 -20.49 -3.47
CA CYS A 294 -11.91 -20.75 -3.00
C CYS A 294 -12.60 -21.88 -3.77
N GLY A 295 -12.17 -22.17 -5.00
CA GLY A 295 -12.78 -23.17 -5.89
C GLY A 295 -12.14 -24.56 -5.78
N GLU A 296 -12.88 -25.59 -6.23
CA GLU A 296 -12.50 -27.01 -6.12
C GLU A 296 -11.42 -27.47 -7.13
N ASP A 297 -11.15 -26.71 -8.19
CA ASP A 297 -10.29 -27.17 -9.30
C ASP A 297 -8.78 -26.93 -9.07
N HIS A 298 -8.15 -27.90 -8.41
CA HIS A 298 -6.70 -27.99 -8.21
C HIS A 298 -5.96 -28.84 -9.27
N GLU A 299 -6.63 -29.31 -10.33
CA GLU A 299 -6.05 -30.37 -11.19
C GLU A 299 -5.10 -29.91 -12.30
N ASN A 300 -5.13 -28.64 -12.73
CA ASN A 300 -4.44 -28.23 -13.97
C ASN A 300 -3.16 -27.38 -13.80
N SER A 301 -2.56 -27.30 -12.61
CA SER A 301 -1.25 -26.64 -12.42
C SER A 301 -0.12 -27.65 -12.23
N LEU A 302 1.02 -27.43 -12.90
CA LEU A 302 2.27 -28.18 -12.67
C LEU A 302 2.57 -28.32 -11.16
N LEU A 303 3.01 -29.50 -10.71
CA LEU A 303 3.18 -29.87 -9.29
C LEU A 303 4.01 -28.88 -8.46
N ASP A 304 5.05 -28.27 -9.06
CA ASP A 304 5.90 -27.28 -8.38
C ASP A 304 5.19 -25.93 -8.18
N ASN A 305 4.43 -25.48 -9.18
CA ASN A 305 3.61 -24.25 -9.07
C ASN A 305 2.50 -24.42 -8.02
N ARG A 306 1.98 -25.64 -7.86
CA ARG A 306 0.99 -25.95 -6.83
C ARG A 306 1.55 -25.76 -5.42
N ARG A 307 2.74 -26.28 -5.13
CA ARG A 307 3.40 -26.13 -3.82
C ARG A 307 3.74 -24.67 -3.49
N ILE A 308 4.29 -23.95 -4.47
CA ILE A 308 4.63 -22.52 -4.33
C ILE A 308 3.37 -21.70 -4.01
N ASN A 309 2.27 -21.99 -4.69
CA ASN A 309 0.99 -21.37 -4.40
C ASN A 309 0.54 -21.75 -2.97
N GLU A 310 0.51 -23.02 -2.60
CA GLU A 310 0.11 -23.46 -1.24
C GLU A 310 0.93 -22.77 -0.11
N GLU A 311 2.23 -22.52 -0.31
CA GLU A 311 3.08 -21.81 0.66
C GLU A 311 2.73 -20.31 0.78
N ILE A 312 2.62 -19.60 -0.35
CA ILE A 312 2.22 -18.18 -0.37
C ILE A 312 0.84 -18.01 0.27
N LEU A 313 -0.05 -18.99 0.06
CA LEU A 313 -1.41 -18.97 0.57
C LEU A 313 -1.50 -19.29 2.06
N THR A 314 -0.72 -20.25 2.53
CA THR A 314 -0.59 -20.52 3.97
C THR A 314 -0.01 -19.31 4.68
N CYS A 315 0.98 -18.65 4.06
CA CYS A 315 1.53 -17.39 4.56
C CYS A 315 0.47 -16.29 4.59
N LEU A 316 -0.32 -16.11 3.53
CA LEU A 316 -1.40 -15.14 3.48
C LEU A 316 -2.41 -15.37 4.61
N LEU A 317 -2.94 -16.58 4.73
CA LEU A 317 -3.90 -16.94 5.77
C LEU A 317 -3.30 -16.71 7.17
N GLY A 318 -2.04 -17.11 7.40
CA GLY A 318 -1.33 -16.84 8.66
C GLY A 318 -1.19 -15.34 8.95
N CYS A 319 -0.80 -14.52 7.97
CA CYS A 319 -0.72 -13.07 8.12
C CYS A 319 -2.09 -12.44 8.42
N THR A 320 -3.18 -13.00 7.90
CA THR A 320 -4.53 -12.50 8.20
C THR A 320 -5.00 -12.80 9.63
N GLU A 321 -4.49 -13.85 10.28
CA GLU A 321 -4.90 -14.22 11.65
C GLU A 321 -4.40 -13.22 12.71
N ASP A 322 -3.23 -12.61 12.47
CA ASP A 322 -2.60 -11.65 13.38
C ASP A 322 -2.80 -10.19 12.94
N PHE A 323 -3.63 -9.95 11.92
CA PHE A 323 -3.91 -8.61 11.44
C PHE A 323 -5.13 -8.01 12.17
N PRO A 324 -4.96 -6.91 12.94
CA PRO A 324 -6.04 -6.33 13.75
C PRO A 324 -7.05 -5.51 12.94
N GLY A 325 -6.82 -5.30 11.64
CA GLY A 325 -7.73 -4.57 10.75
C GLY A 325 -8.66 -5.45 9.94
N LEU A 326 -9.27 -4.89 8.90
CA LEU A 326 -10.13 -5.63 7.97
C LEU A 326 -9.34 -6.23 6.81
N VAL A 327 -9.51 -7.53 6.61
CA VAL A 327 -9.11 -8.22 5.38
C VAL A 327 -10.34 -8.66 4.61
N ILE A 328 -10.39 -8.31 3.33
CA ILE A 328 -11.41 -8.74 2.37
C ILE A 328 -10.72 -9.58 1.30
N MET A 329 -11.13 -10.84 1.13
CA MET A 329 -10.77 -11.65 -0.03
C MET A 329 -11.91 -11.59 -1.04
N ALA A 330 -11.62 -11.22 -2.28
CA ALA A 330 -12.58 -11.17 -3.37
C ALA A 330 -12.30 -12.29 -4.39
N ALA A 331 -13.28 -13.16 -4.60
CA ALA A 331 -13.20 -14.28 -5.52
C ALA A 331 -14.29 -14.17 -6.59
N SER A 332 -13.93 -14.46 -7.84
CA SER A 332 -14.90 -14.54 -8.94
C SER A 332 -15.34 -15.98 -9.17
N LEU A 333 -16.29 -16.45 -8.38
CA LEU A 333 -16.80 -17.84 -8.40
C LEU A 333 -18.21 -17.90 -8.98
N GLN A 334 -18.52 -19.00 -9.68
CA GLN A 334 -19.89 -19.33 -10.09
C GLN A 334 -20.60 -20.13 -9.00
N ASP A 335 -19.91 -21.10 -8.44
CA ASP A 335 -20.39 -21.97 -7.37
C ASP A 335 -20.01 -21.45 -5.99
N ASP A 336 -20.59 -22.08 -4.95
CA ASP A 336 -20.23 -21.78 -3.57
C ASP A 336 -18.76 -22.18 -3.29
N PRO A 337 -18.07 -21.41 -2.45
CA PRO A 337 -16.68 -21.71 -2.06
C PRO A 337 -16.59 -22.96 -1.19
N ASP A 338 -15.42 -23.62 -1.19
CA ASP A 338 -15.16 -24.79 -0.33
C ASP A 338 -15.38 -24.44 1.16
N GLN A 339 -16.16 -25.28 1.85
CA GLN A 339 -16.42 -25.17 3.30
C GLN A 339 -15.15 -25.13 4.15
N ARG A 340 -14.04 -25.75 3.71
CA ARG A 340 -12.75 -25.67 4.41
C ARG A 340 -12.20 -24.26 4.39
N PHE A 341 -12.38 -23.55 3.28
CA PHE A 341 -11.92 -22.18 3.12
C PHE A 341 -12.80 -21.18 3.89
N LEU A 342 -14.11 -21.41 3.93
CA LEU A 342 -15.06 -20.58 4.69
C LEU A 342 -14.70 -20.46 6.18
N ARG A 343 -14.04 -21.46 6.78
CA ARG A 343 -13.65 -21.47 8.20
C ARG A 343 -12.62 -20.39 8.58
N TYR A 344 -11.90 -19.84 7.60
CA TYR A 344 -10.93 -18.76 7.85
C TYR A 344 -11.57 -17.37 7.94
N PHE A 345 -12.85 -17.26 7.60
CA PHE A 345 -13.58 -15.99 7.54
C PHE A 345 -14.62 -15.88 8.64
N HIS A 346 -14.81 -14.66 9.12
CA HIS A 346 -15.88 -14.36 10.05
C HIS A 346 -17.21 -14.20 9.32
N SER A 347 -17.18 -13.63 8.10
CA SER A 347 -18.34 -13.53 7.20
C SER A 347 -17.97 -13.90 5.77
N ALA A 348 -18.90 -14.54 5.07
CA ALA A 348 -18.82 -14.77 3.63
C ALA A 348 -20.06 -14.18 2.95
N LEU A 349 -19.83 -13.19 2.08
CA LEU A 349 -20.86 -12.42 1.41
C LEU A 349 -20.94 -12.83 -0.06
N HIS A 350 -22.06 -13.40 -0.45
CA HIS A 350 -22.37 -13.73 -1.83
C HIS A 350 -22.92 -12.50 -2.56
N PHE A 351 -22.27 -12.07 -3.64
CA PHE A 351 -22.73 -10.99 -4.52
C PHE A 351 -23.36 -11.61 -5.78
N PRO A 352 -24.67 -11.91 -5.78
CA PRO A 352 -25.35 -12.53 -6.92
C PRO A 352 -25.55 -11.52 -8.06
N MET A 353 -26.01 -12.04 -9.20
CA MET A 353 -26.52 -11.18 -10.26
C MET A 353 -27.73 -10.37 -9.78
N PRO A 354 -27.81 -9.07 -10.11
CA PRO A 354 -28.93 -8.25 -9.69
C PRO A 354 -30.23 -8.73 -10.36
N ASP A 355 -31.29 -8.84 -9.57
CA ASP A 355 -32.64 -9.09 -10.09
C ASP A 355 -33.15 -7.92 -10.94
N ARG A 356 -34.29 -8.10 -11.61
CA ARG A 356 -34.86 -7.06 -12.48
C ARG A 356 -35.09 -5.73 -11.76
N ASN A 357 -35.52 -5.74 -10.50
CA ASN A 357 -35.80 -4.51 -9.73
C ASN A 357 -34.50 -3.80 -9.35
N ALA A 358 -33.49 -4.54 -8.91
CA ALA A 358 -32.14 -4.04 -8.66
C ALA A 358 -31.53 -3.44 -9.93
N ARG A 359 -31.69 -4.10 -11.09
CA ARG A 359 -31.24 -3.57 -12.39
C ARG A 359 -31.94 -2.28 -12.77
N ILE A 360 -33.25 -2.15 -12.54
CA ILE A 360 -33.98 -0.88 -12.75
C ILE A 360 -33.38 0.23 -11.89
N LYS A 361 -33.11 -0.04 -10.60
CA LYS A 361 -32.50 0.93 -9.68
C LYS A 361 -31.12 1.36 -10.16
N LEU A 362 -30.27 0.39 -10.52
CA LEU A 362 -28.93 0.63 -11.06
C LEU A 362 -28.95 1.47 -12.33
N TRP A 363 -29.78 1.11 -13.33
CA TRP A 363 -29.91 1.89 -14.56
C TRP A 363 -30.38 3.32 -14.31
N ARG A 364 -31.31 3.50 -13.38
CA ARG A 364 -31.80 4.84 -12.99
C ARG A 364 -30.71 5.68 -12.32
N GLN A 365 -29.78 5.06 -11.58
CA GLN A 365 -28.62 5.74 -10.99
C GLN A 365 -27.52 6.03 -12.03
N MET A 366 -27.29 5.10 -12.96
CA MET A 366 -26.18 5.18 -13.92
C MET A 366 -26.45 6.05 -15.14
N ILE A 367 -27.69 6.10 -15.64
CA ILE A 367 -28.02 6.89 -16.83
C ILE A 367 -28.20 8.36 -16.41
N PRO A 368 -27.40 9.30 -16.96
CA PRO A 368 -27.57 10.71 -16.67
C PRO A 368 -28.98 11.20 -17.02
N GLY A 369 -29.59 11.99 -16.13
CA GLY A 369 -30.92 12.54 -16.36
C GLY A 369 -31.02 13.36 -17.66
N GLU A 370 -29.94 14.03 -18.04
CA GLU A 370 -29.85 14.82 -19.28
C GLU A 370 -29.99 13.99 -20.55
N TRP A 371 -29.66 12.70 -20.51
CA TRP A 371 -29.81 11.81 -21.65
C TRP A 371 -31.25 11.34 -21.83
N LEU A 372 -32.06 11.42 -20.78
CA LEU A 372 -33.40 10.87 -20.68
C LEU A 372 -34.44 11.98 -20.89
N TYR A 373 -35.18 11.90 -21.99
CA TYR A 373 -36.33 12.77 -22.28
C TYR A 373 -37.63 11.95 -22.26
N GLU A 374 -38.55 12.20 -23.19
CA GLU A 374 -39.76 11.40 -23.39
C GLU A 374 -39.42 9.89 -23.38
N ASN A 375 -40.23 9.09 -22.69
CA ASN A 375 -40.05 7.62 -22.53
C ASN A 375 -38.87 7.15 -21.65
N LYS A 376 -38.40 7.98 -20.70
CA LYS A 376 -37.41 7.60 -19.67
C LYS A 376 -37.66 6.22 -19.06
N GLU A 377 -38.86 6.01 -18.52
CA GLU A 377 -39.23 4.74 -17.87
C GLU A 377 -39.19 3.57 -18.85
N ALA A 378 -39.64 3.75 -20.09
CA ALA A 378 -39.60 2.66 -21.08
C ALA A 378 -38.15 2.26 -21.43
N LEU A 379 -37.25 3.22 -21.57
CA LEU A 379 -35.83 2.96 -21.82
C LEU A 379 -35.17 2.20 -20.66
N ILE A 380 -35.43 2.63 -19.41
CA ILE A 380 -34.91 1.97 -18.21
C ILE A 380 -35.45 0.53 -18.11
N GLN A 381 -36.75 0.33 -18.35
CA GLN A 381 -37.36 -1.00 -18.33
C GLN A 381 -36.74 -1.90 -19.40
N THR A 382 -36.53 -1.38 -20.61
CA THR A 382 -35.89 -2.11 -21.71
C THR A 382 -34.45 -2.50 -21.36
N ALA A 383 -33.68 -1.59 -20.75
CA ALA A 383 -32.33 -1.87 -20.29
C ALA A 383 -32.30 -2.93 -19.18
N ALA A 384 -33.29 -2.94 -18.30
CA ALA A 384 -33.39 -3.90 -17.20
C ALA A 384 -33.75 -5.33 -17.64
N GLU A 385 -34.28 -5.53 -18.84
CA GLU A 385 -34.45 -6.87 -19.44
C GLU A 385 -33.11 -7.51 -19.82
N ALA A 386 -32.03 -6.73 -19.88
CA ALA A 386 -30.69 -7.28 -20.04
C ALA A 386 -30.14 -7.77 -18.69
N GLU A 387 -29.95 -9.08 -18.56
CA GLU A 387 -29.29 -9.72 -17.41
C GLU A 387 -27.78 -9.49 -17.46
N LEU A 388 -27.37 -8.28 -17.10
CA LEU A 388 -25.96 -7.87 -17.07
C LEU A 388 -25.53 -7.55 -15.64
N PRO A 389 -24.29 -7.89 -15.25
CA PRO A 389 -23.74 -7.41 -13.99
C PRO A 389 -23.50 -5.89 -14.05
N PRO A 390 -23.49 -5.19 -12.90
CA PRO A 390 -23.22 -3.75 -12.82
C PRO A 390 -21.97 -3.30 -13.59
N GLY A 391 -20.88 -4.07 -13.52
CA GLY A 391 -19.65 -3.77 -14.28
C GLY A 391 -19.85 -3.69 -15.79
N SER A 392 -20.74 -4.52 -16.34
CA SER A 392 -21.07 -4.53 -17.77
C SER A 392 -22.09 -3.46 -18.13
N MET A 393 -22.98 -3.09 -17.20
CA MET A 393 -23.86 -1.92 -17.36
C MET A 393 -23.04 -0.63 -17.55
N VAL A 394 -21.96 -0.45 -16.77
CA VAL A 394 -21.04 0.69 -16.93
C VAL A 394 -20.40 0.71 -18.33
N ASN A 395 -20.05 -0.46 -18.89
CA ASN A 395 -19.54 -0.54 -20.26
C ASN A 395 -20.60 -0.13 -21.29
N VAL A 396 -21.86 -0.51 -21.10
CA VAL A 396 -22.97 -0.08 -21.97
C VAL A 396 -23.15 1.44 -21.91
N ILE A 397 -23.14 2.05 -20.72
CA ILE A 397 -23.19 3.51 -20.56
C ILE A 397 -22.02 4.18 -21.27
N ARG A 398 -20.81 3.64 -21.12
CA ARG A 398 -19.62 4.15 -21.81
C ARG A 398 -19.80 4.11 -23.32
N GLN A 399 -20.33 3.02 -23.87
CA GLN A 399 -20.59 2.90 -25.31
C GLN A 399 -21.66 3.90 -25.79
N CYS A 400 -22.71 4.09 -24.99
CA CYS A 400 -23.73 5.10 -25.26
C CYS A 400 -23.13 6.51 -25.27
N ALA A 401 -22.31 6.86 -24.28
CA ALA A 401 -21.63 8.15 -24.19
C ALA A 401 -20.80 8.44 -25.43
N VAL A 402 -19.97 7.48 -25.85
CA VAL A 402 -19.11 7.60 -27.04
C VAL A 402 -19.97 7.84 -28.28
N ARG A 403 -21.06 7.08 -28.44
CA ARG A 403 -21.93 7.17 -29.62
C ARG A 403 -22.74 8.47 -29.66
N LEU A 404 -23.20 8.95 -28.52
CA LEU A 404 -23.86 10.25 -28.38
C LEU A 404 -22.92 11.39 -28.81
N LEU A 405 -21.69 11.36 -28.31
CA LEU A 405 -20.69 12.37 -28.63
C LEU A 405 -20.29 12.36 -30.11
N THR A 406 -20.07 11.17 -30.70
CA THR A 406 -19.64 11.04 -32.10
C THR A 406 -20.76 11.34 -33.10
N SER A 407 -22.02 11.16 -32.72
CA SER A 407 -23.19 11.51 -33.55
C SER A 407 -23.70 12.92 -33.31
N HIS A 408 -23.05 13.72 -32.44
CA HIS A 408 -23.49 15.04 -32.01
C HIS A 408 -24.93 15.05 -31.46
N GLN A 409 -25.33 13.94 -30.81
CA GLN A 409 -26.63 13.79 -30.17
C GLN A 409 -26.48 13.94 -28.65
N ASN A 410 -27.38 14.68 -28.03
CA ASN A 410 -27.43 14.82 -26.57
C ASN A 410 -28.52 13.94 -25.94
N ARG A 411 -29.16 13.05 -26.73
CA ARG A 411 -30.33 12.28 -26.32
C ARG A 411 -30.12 10.80 -26.54
N LEU A 412 -30.35 10.01 -25.50
CA LEU A 412 -30.29 8.55 -25.60
C LEU A 412 -31.57 8.04 -26.27
N THR A 413 -31.42 7.51 -27.49
CA THR A 413 -32.51 6.82 -28.19
C THR A 413 -32.49 5.32 -27.88
N ALA A 414 -33.65 4.66 -28.04
CA ALA A 414 -33.76 3.21 -27.90
C ALA A 414 -32.81 2.46 -28.85
N GLU A 415 -32.57 2.98 -30.05
CA GLU A 415 -31.66 2.39 -31.03
C GLU A 415 -30.21 2.35 -30.52
N ILE A 416 -29.71 3.47 -29.97
CA ILE A 416 -28.36 3.56 -29.41
C ILE A 416 -28.20 2.61 -28.23
N LEU A 417 -29.18 2.60 -27.33
CA LEU A 417 -29.18 1.76 -26.13
C LEU A 417 -29.23 0.27 -26.51
N ASN A 418 -30.13 -0.13 -27.41
CA ASN A 418 -30.25 -1.52 -27.85
C ASN A 418 -28.99 -2.01 -28.57
N ALA A 419 -28.36 -1.16 -29.40
CA ALA A 419 -27.11 -1.51 -30.04
C ALA A 419 -25.96 -1.73 -29.03
N ALA A 420 -25.87 -0.89 -27.99
CA ALA A 420 -24.88 -1.05 -26.94
C ALA A 420 -25.15 -2.29 -26.06
N LEU A 421 -26.41 -2.55 -25.71
CA LEU A 421 -26.82 -3.74 -24.98
C LEU A 421 -26.52 -5.03 -25.76
N ALA A 422 -26.86 -5.07 -27.05
CA ALA A 422 -26.59 -6.22 -27.91
C ALA A 422 -25.09 -6.52 -28.01
N LYS A 423 -24.26 -5.47 -28.14
CA LYS A 423 -22.80 -5.60 -28.21
C LYS A 423 -22.20 -6.11 -26.90
N GLU A 424 -22.71 -5.66 -25.75
CA GLU A 424 -22.20 -6.14 -24.46
C GLU A 424 -22.68 -7.56 -24.15
N LYS A 425 -23.93 -7.90 -24.50
CA LYS A 425 -24.45 -9.27 -24.37
C LYS A 425 -23.64 -10.27 -25.19
N ALA A 426 -23.16 -9.90 -26.37
CA ALA A 426 -22.36 -10.80 -27.23
C ALA A 426 -20.99 -11.21 -26.64
N LYS A 427 -20.57 -10.65 -25.50
CA LYS A 427 -19.34 -11.06 -24.79
C LYS A 427 -19.57 -12.22 -23.82
N TYR A 428 -20.83 -12.52 -23.52
CA TYR A 428 -21.29 -13.63 -22.69
C TYR A 428 -21.93 -14.68 -23.60
#